data_AF-A0A2W5YYB1-F1
#
_entry.id   AF-A0A2W5YYB1-F1
#
_cell.length_a   1.000
_cell.length_b   1.000
_cell.length_c   1.000
_cell.angle_alpha   90.00
_cell.angle_beta   90.00
_cell.angle_gamma   90.00
#
_symmetry.space_group_name_H-M   'P 1'
#
loop_
_entity.id
_entity.type
_entity.pdbx_description
1 polymer ?
#
loop_
_entity_poly.entity_id
_entity_poly.type
_entity_poly.pdbx_seq_one_letter_code
_entity_poly.pdbx_strand_id
1 'polypeptide(L)'
;MGFDQYHEPVDELPPQTRTFARLCASLTEEAEAIGWYEQRLAVEPDPDARAIMRDAQGEEFKHFAMDLEFLLRRTPLWREIAQGILFQ
;
A
#
# COMPACT_ATOMS: atom_id res chain seq x y z
N MET A 1 20.92 14.17 3.64
CA MET A 1 19.87 13.28 4.14
C MET A 1 18.73 13.32 3.14
N GLY A 2 18.81 12.54 2.06
CA GLY A 2 17.85 12.71 0.96
C GLY A 2 18.00 11.62 -0.08
N PHE A 3 17.41 10.46 0.20
CA PHE A 3 17.16 9.37 -0.75
C PHE A 3 15.99 8.45 -0.31
N ASP A 4 15.06 8.90 0.54
CA ASP A 4 14.05 7.97 1.10
C ASP A 4 12.93 7.60 0.13
N GLN A 5 12.73 8.32 -0.98
CA GLN A 5 11.60 8.06 -1.90
C GLN A 5 12.01 7.58 -3.31
N TYR A 6 13.24 7.88 -3.77
CA TYR A 6 13.68 7.54 -5.12
C TYR A 6 15.08 6.94 -5.08
N HIS A 7 15.28 5.86 -5.84
CA HIS A 7 16.58 5.22 -6.01
C HIS A 7 17.43 5.84 -7.12
N GLU A 8 16.83 6.70 -7.96
CA GLU A 8 17.48 7.39 -9.07
C GLU A 8 17.32 8.91 -8.92
N PRO A 9 18.18 9.73 -9.55
CA PRO A 9 18.06 11.19 -9.50
C PRO A 9 16.68 11.68 -9.96
N VAL A 10 16.00 12.46 -9.12
CA VAL A 10 14.62 12.89 -9.37
C VAL A 10 14.44 13.69 -10.66
N ASP A 11 15.46 14.44 -11.07
CA ASP A 11 15.47 15.25 -12.29
C ASP A 11 15.60 14.40 -13.56
N GLU A 12 16.01 13.14 -13.43
CA GLU A 12 16.06 12.16 -14.52
C GLU A 12 14.77 11.34 -14.63
N LEU A 13 13.87 11.44 -13.64
CA LEU A 13 12.63 10.68 -13.61
C LEU A 13 11.47 11.42 -14.31
N PRO A 14 10.81 10.81 -15.31
CA PRO A 14 9.59 11.37 -15.89
C PRO A 14 8.49 11.60 -14.85
N PRO A 15 7.61 12.61 -15.03
CA PRO A 15 6.51 12.88 -14.10
C PRO A 15 5.60 11.67 -13.81
N GLN A 16 5.40 10.82 -14.81
CA GLN A 16 4.60 9.60 -14.68
C GLN A 16 5.30 8.58 -13.77
N THR A 17 6.61 8.39 -13.92
CA THR A 17 7.43 7.51 -13.07
C THR A 17 7.43 8.00 -11.62
N ARG A 18 7.53 9.31 -11.41
CA ARG A 18 7.44 9.88 -10.06
C ARG A 18 6.07 9.69 -9.43
N THR A 19 5.00 9.73 -10.22
CA THR A 19 3.65 9.40 -9.75
C THR A 19 3.53 7.93 -9.41
N PHE A 20 4.02 7.04 -10.28
CA PHE A 20 4.07 5.61 -10.01
C PHE A 20 4.82 5.29 -8.71
N ALA A 21 6.02 5.87 -8.52
CA ALA A 21 6.81 5.68 -7.30
C ALA A 21 6.07 6.15 -6.03
N ARG A 22 5.35 7.28 -6.07
CA ARG A 22 4.51 7.74 -4.95
C ARG A 22 3.43 6.72 -4.59
N LEU A 23 2.72 6.21 -5.58
CA LEU A 23 1.66 5.21 -5.35
C LEU A 23 2.21 3.87 -4.86
N CYS A 24 3.41 3.47 -5.32
CA CYS A 24 4.08 2.27 -4.78
C CYS A 24 4.53 2.46 -3.34
N ALA A 25 5.01 3.65 -2.98
CA ALA A 25 5.37 3.97 -1.59
C ALA A 25 4.13 3.92 -0.69
N SER A 26 3.03 4.58 -1.08
CA SER A 26 1.76 4.52 -0.34
C SER A 26 1.26 3.07 -0.19
N LEU A 27 1.21 2.29 -1.28
CA LEU A 27 0.84 0.88 -1.22
C LEU A 27 1.71 0.06 -0.24
N THR A 28 3.00 0.38 -0.14
CA THR A 28 3.93 -0.27 0.79
C THR A 28 3.63 0.12 2.24
N GLU A 29 3.44 1.42 2.50
CA GLU A 29 3.07 1.95 3.83
C GLU A 29 1.78 1.31 4.33
N GLU A 30 0.76 1.17 3.48
CA GLU A 30 -0.51 0.53 3.85
C GLU A 30 -0.32 -0.96 4.19
N ALA A 31 0.51 -1.68 3.41
CA ALA A 31 0.82 -3.08 3.70
C ALA A 31 1.57 -3.26 5.03
N GLU A 32 2.49 -2.33 5.35
CA GLU A 32 3.19 -2.33 6.64
C GLU A 32 2.22 -2.04 7.79
N ALA A 33 1.35 -1.04 7.66
CA ALA A 33 0.34 -0.70 8.64
C ALA A 33 -0.61 -1.87 8.93
N ILE A 34 -1.11 -2.53 7.87
CA ILE A 34 -1.91 -3.77 7.96
C ILE A 34 -1.17 -4.83 8.78
N GLY A 35 0.10 -5.09 8.45
CA GLY A 35 0.93 -6.08 9.12
C GLY A 35 1.19 -5.74 10.59
N TRP A 36 1.36 -4.47 10.93
CA TRP A 36 1.52 -4.02 12.31
C TRP A 36 0.23 -4.15 13.11
N TYR A 37 -0.92 -3.77 12.54
CA TYR A 37 -2.20 -3.96 13.21
C TYR A 37 -2.51 -5.42 13.44
N GLU A 38 -2.21 -6.30 12.48
CA GLU A 38 -2.42 -7.75 12.66
C GLU A 38 -1.64 -8.29 13.87
N GLN A 39 -0.37 -7.88 14.01
CA GLN A 39 0.46 -8.25 15.15
C GLN A 39 -0.07 -7.69 16.47
N ARG A 40 -0.49 -6.42 16.49
CA ARG A 40 -1.03 -5.78 17.69
C ARG A 40 -2.34 -6.43 18.12
N LEU A 41 -3.25 -6.68 17.18
CA LEU A 41 -4.55 -7.33 17.42
C LEU A 41 -4.39 -8.74 18.00
N ALA A 42 -3.29 -9.44 17.67
CA ALA A 42 -3.02 -10.78 18.19
C ALA A 42 -2.65 -10.80 19.69
N VAL A 43 -2.16 -9.68 20.24
CA VAL A 43 -1.66 -9.62 21.62
C VAL A 43 -2.34 -8.59 22.51
N GLU A 44 -3.15 -7.68 21.95
CA GLU A 44 -3.80 -6.58 22.69
C GLU A 44 -4.87 -7.10 23.67
N PRO A 45 -4.68 -6.94 25.00
CA PRO A 45 -5.65 -7.39 25.99
C PRO A 45 -6.85 -6.45 26.16
N ASP A 46 -6.72 -5.15 25.85
CA ASP A 46 -7.79 -4.17 26.04
C ASP A 46 -8.83 -4.25 24.91
N PRO A 47 -10.11 -4.57 25.21
CA PRO A 47 -11.14 -4.69 24.18
C PRO A 47 -11.42 -3.38 23.43
N ASP A 48 -11.27 -2.22 24.08
CA ASP A 48 -11.54 -0.92 23.47
C ASP A 48 -10.40 -0.54 22.52
N ALA A 49 -9.14 -0.74 22.94
CA ALA A 49 -7.97 -0.54 22.09
C ALA A 49 -8.01 -1.47 20.86
N ARG A 50 -8.39 -2.74 21.07
CA ARG A 50 -8.52 -3.73 19.99
C ARG A 50 -9.62 -3.34 18.99
N ALA A 51 -10.73 -2.76 19.45
CA ALA A 51 -11.79 -2.27 18.56
C ALA A 51 -11.29 -1.13 17.66
N ILE A 52 -10.55 -0.17 18.23
CA ILE A 52 -9.93 0.94 17.48
C ILE A 52 -8.94 0.40 16.45
N MET A 53 -8.04 -0.50 16.84
CA MET A 53 -7.03 -1.07 15.93
C MET A 53 -7.65 -1.86 14.78
N ARG A 54 -8.76 -2.58 15.04
CA ARG A 54 -9.47 -3.35 14.01
C ARG A 54 -10.17 -2.42 13.00
N ASP A 55 -10.75 -1.33 13.47
CA ASP A 55 -11.35 -0.33 12.59
C ASP A 55 -10.27 0.33 11.72
N ALA A 56 -9.17 0.77 12.33
CA ALA A 56 -8.03 1.35 11.62
C ALA A 56 -7.44 0.39 10.58
N GLN A 57 -7.22 -0.88 10.93
CA GLN A 57 -6.77 -1.90 9.97
C GLN A 57 -7.73 -2.05 8.78
N GLY A 58 -9.03 -1.95 9.04
CA GLY A 58 -10.06 -1.98 8.00
C GLY A 58 -9.92 -0.83 7.00
N GLU A 59 -9.58 0.37 7.47
CA GLU A 59 -9.29 1.52 6.62
C GLU A 59 -8.03 1.30 5.77
N GLU A 60 -6.98 0.70 6.33
CA GLU A 60 -5.75 0.43 5.55
C GLU A 60 -5.98 -0.60 4.44
N PHE A 61 -6.84 -1.61 4.63
CA PHE A 61 -7.24 -2.50 3.54
C PHE A 61 -7.88 -1.73 2.37
N LYS A 62 -8.69 -0.71 2.69
CA LYS A 62 -9.32 0.15 1.69
C LYS A 62 -8.28 1.02 1.00
N HIS A 63 -7.38 1.66 1.74
CA HIS A 63 -6.31 2.48 1.17
C HIS A 63 -5.40 1.66 0.25
N PHE A 64 -4.95 0.49 0.71
CA PHE A 64 -4.18 -0.46 -0.10
C PHE A 64 -4.90 -0.83 -1.40
N ALA A 65 -6.19 -1.17 -1.32
CA ALA A 65 -6.97 -1.56 -2.49
C ALA A 65 -7.15 -0.39 -3.48
N MET A 66 -7.30 0.84 -2.99
CA MET A 66 -7.42 2.04 -3.82
C MET A 66 -6.11 2.34 -4.58
N ASP A 67 -4.97 2.23 -3.91
CA ASP A 67 -3.66 2.42 -4.55
C ASP A 67 -3.35 1.33 -5.57
N LEU A 68 -3.64 0.07 -5.21
CA LEU A 68 -3.47 -1.06 -6.12
C LEU A 68 -4.34 -0.92 -7.37
N GLU A 69 -5.61 -0.53 -7.24
CA GLU A 69 -6.50 -0.26 -8.39
C GLU A 69 -5.86 0.75 -9.35
N PHE A 70 -5.37 1.87 -8.80
CA PHE A 70 -4.81 2.94 -9.61
C PHE A 70 -3.57 2.45 -10.38
N LEU A 71 -2.68 1.71 -9.70
CA LEU A 71 -1.50 1.12 -10.33
C LEU A 71 -1.87 0.14 -11.44
N LEU A 72 -2.85 -0.75 -11.21
CA LEU A 72 -3.35 -1.67 -12.25
C LEU A 72 -3.99 -0.91 -13.43
N ARG A 73 -4.65 0.23 -13.20
CA ARG A 73 -5.21 1.07 -14.28
C ARG A 73 -4.14 1.78 -15.10
N ARG A 74 -2.98 2.08 -14.51
CA ARG A 74 -1.88 2.78 -15.18
C ARG A 74 -0.82 1.86 -15.77
N THR A 75 -0.79 0.59 -15.38
CA THR A 75 0.21 -0.39 -15.82
C THR A 75 -0.45 -1.62 -16.47
N PRO A 76 -0.69 -1.59 -17.80
CA PRO A 76 -1.45 -2.63 -18.50
C PRO A 76 -0.92 -4.05 -18.29
N LEU A 77 0.41 -4.24 -18.32
CA LEU A 77 1.02 -5.55 -18.09
C LEU A 77 0.73 -6.09 -16.67
N TRP A 78 0.80 -5.23 -15.65
CA TRP A 78 0.49 -5.65 -14.28
C TRP A 78 -0.99 -6.03 -14.16
N ARG A 79 -1.90 -5.27 -14.79
CA ARG A 79 -3.33 -5.63 -14.85
C ARG A 79 -3.57 -6.99 -15.50
N GLU A 80 -2.94 -7.26 -16.63
CA GLU A 80 -3.07 -8.56 -17.32
C GLU A 80 -2.63 -9.72 -16.42
N ILE A 81 -1.46 -9.59 -15.78
CA ILE A 81 -0.95 -10.60 -14.84
C ILE A 81 -1.91 -10.76 -13.65
N ALA A 82 -2.38 -9.66 -13.07
CA ALA A 82 -3.26 -9.68 -11.91
C ALA A 82 -4.62 -10.36 -12.20
N GLN A 83 -5.17 -10.21 -13.40
CA GLN A 83 -6.42 -10.88 -13.79
C GLN A 83 -6.30 -12.42 -13.80
N GLY A 84 -5.11 -12.96 -14.03
CA GLY A 84 -4.85 -14.40 -13.95
C GLY A 84 -4.62 -14.94 -12.54
N ILE A 85 -4.51 -14.07 -11.52
CA ILE A 85 -4.14 -14.43 -10.15
C ILE A 85 -5.24 -14.08 -9.16
N LEU A 86 -5.83 -12.89 -9.27
CA LEU A 86 -6.81 -12.38 -8.31
C LEU A 86 -8.18 -13.01 -8.54
N PHE A 87 -8.89 -13.28 -7.43
CA PHE A 87 -10.28 -13.73 -7.40
C PHE A 87 -10.58 -15.03 -8.17
N GLN A 88 -9.63 -15.96 -8.18
CA GLN A 88 -9.85 -17.35 -8.63
C GLN A 88 -10.72 -18.13 -7.64
#